data_AF-A0A8T2Q9U5-F1
#
_entry.id   AF-A0A8T2Q9U5-F1
#
_cell.length_a   1.000
_cell.length_b   1.000
_cell.length_c   1.000
_cell.angle_alpha   90.00
_cell.angle_beta   90.00
_cell.angle_gamma   90.00
#
_symmetry.space_group_name_H-M   'P 1'
#
loop_
_entity.id
_entity.type
_entity.pdbx_description
1 polymer ?
#
loop_
_entity_poly.entity_id
_entity_poly.type
_entity_poly.pdbx_seq_one_letter_code
_entity_poly.pdbx_strand_id
1 'polypeptide(L)'
;MMCFEVQAAKIETFNPASCDGSPTNTFYVGGNTCQTFLDQGAVRISEISSSTRVSVHNQRDCEGYSSVAQIYGPGCVVQGATKLRAVWIQG
;
A
#
# COMPACT_ATOMS: atom_id res chain seq x y z
N MET A 1 7.14 -26.65 -12.57
CA MET A 1 7.11 -25.22 -12.94
C MET A 1 6.36 -24.50 -11.82
N MET A 2 7.07 -23.96 -10.82
CA MET A 2 6.44 -23.23 -9.73
C MET A 2 6.23 -21.79 -10.21
N CYS A 3 4.98 -21.36 -10.36
CA CYS A 3 4.67 -19.94 -10.46
C CYS A 3 4.98 -19.34 -9.09
N PHE A 4 6.18 -18.79 -8.93
CA PHE A 4 6.46 -17.89 -7.83
C PHE A 4 5.58 -16.66 -8.07
N GLU A 5 4.50 -16.51 -7.30
CA GLU A 5 4.04 -15.17 -7.00
C GLU A 5 5.20 -14.52 -6.25
N VAL A 6 6.04 -13.80 -6.98
CA VAL A 6 7.19 -13.11 -6.40
C VAL A 6 6.57 -12.08 -5.48
N GLN A 7 6.59 -12.35 -4.18
CA GLN A 7 6.20 -11.42 -3.14
C GLN A 7 7.00 -10.13 -3.37
N ALA A 8 6.33 -9.15 -3.94
CA ALA A 8 6.94 -7.92 -4.43
C ALA A 8 6.83 -6.81 -3.41
N ALA A 9 5.88 -6.92 -2.48
CA ALA A 9 5.68 -5.96 -1.40
C ALA A 9 5.04 -6.56 -0.16
N LYS A 10 5.45 -6.00 0.99
CA LYS A 10 4.75 -6.10 2.26
C LYS A 10 4.02 -4.79 2.54
N ILE A 11 2.71 -4.86 2.75
CA ILE A 11 1.83 -3.73 3.06
C ILE A 11 1.30 -3.90 4.48
N GLU A 12 1.58 -2.94 5.33
CA GLU A 12 1.10 -2.89 6.71
C GLU A 12 0.18 -1.68 6.87
N THR A 13 -1.00 -1.89 7.44
CA THR A 13 -1.98 -0.81 7.62
C THR A 13 -2.12 -0.43 9.09
N PHE A 14 -2.48 0.83 9.36
CA PHE A 14 -2.60 1.37 10.70
C PHE A 14 -3.88 2.18 10.82
N ASN A 15 -4.61 2.03 11.93
CA ASN A 15 -5.75 2.89 12.28
C ASN A 15 -5.38 4.36 12.55
N PRO A 16 -4.31 4.69 13.32
CA PRO A 16 -3.88 6.07 13.50
C PRO A 16 -3.24 6.62 12.22
N ALA A 17 -3.12 7.95 12.12
CA ALA A 17 -2.37 8.63 11.06
C ALA A 17 -0.85 8.57 11.30
N SER A 18 -0.33 7.39 11.62
CA SER A 18 1.09 7.12 11.82
C SER A 18 1.38 5.65 11.52
N CYS A 19 2.57 5.35 11.00
CA CYS A 19 3.10 3.99 10.87
C CYS A 19 3.91 3.54 12.10
N ASP A 20 3.86 4.30 13.18
CA ASP A 20 4.46 3.95 14.46
C ASP A 20 3.53 3.01 15.24
N GLY A 21 4.12 2.00 15.87
CA GLY A 21 3.41 1.00 16.66
C GLY A 21 3.00 -0.24 15.88
N SER A 22 1.94 -0.90 16.35
CA SER A 22 1.50 -2.19 15.82
C SER A 22 0.58 -2.02 14.62
N PRO A 23 0.84 -2.72 13.50
CA PRO A 23 -0.05 -2.69 12.35
C PRO A 23 -1.38 -3.36 12.69
N THR A 24 -2.46 -2.81 12.14
CA THR A 24 -3.81 -3.38 12.19
C THR A 24 -3.92 -4.61 11.29
N ASN A 25 -3.32 -4.54 10.10
CA ASN A 25 -3.24 -5.68 9.17
C ASN A 25 -1.88 -5.72 8.49
N THR A 26 -1.48 -6.91 8.03
CA THR A 26 -0.29 -7.11 7.21
C THR A 26 -0.68 -7.95 6.00
N PHE A 27 -0.28 -7.50 4.81
CA PHE A 27 -0.53 -8.15 3.53
C PHE A 27 0.80 -8.35 2.79
N TYR A 28 0.88 -9.43 2.04
CA TYR A 28 1.99 -9.73 1.15
C TYR A 28 1.43 -9.86 -0.25
N VAL A 29 1.93 -9.05 -1.18
CA VAL A 29 1.36 -8.94 -2.53
C VAL A 29 2.44 -9.00 -3.60
N GLY A 30 2.05 -9.47 -4.78
CA GLY A 30 2.87 -9.43 -5.98
C GLY A 30 2.90 -8.03 -6.61
N GLY A 31 3.71 -7.90 -7.66
CA GLY A 31 3.70 -6.74 -8.54
C GLY A 31 2.41 -6.66 -9.35
N ASN A 32 2.07 -5.47 -9.84
CA ASN A 32 0.85 -5.20 -10.61
C ASN A 32 -0.43 -5.64 -9.91
N THR A 33 -0.49 -5.41 -8.60
CA THR A 33 -1.61 -5.82 -7.75
C THR A 33 -2.22 -4.61 -7.03
N CYS A 34 -3.56 -4.56 -7.02
CA CYS A 34 -4.33 -3.64 -6.18
C CYS A 34 -4.70 -4.34 -4.88
N GLN A 35 -4.09 -3.94 -3.77
CA GLN A 35 -4.47 -4.38 -2.45
C GLN A 35 -5.50 -3.41 -1.86
N THR A 36 -6.68 -3.91 -1.53
CA THR A 36 -7.74 -3.12 -0.89
C THR A 36 -7.89 -3.50 0.58
N PHE A 37 -8.38 -2.56 1.39
CA PHE A 37 -8.60 -2.74 2.82
C PHE A 37 -9.71 -1.80 3.32
N LEU A 38 -10.04 -1.90 4.61
CA LEU A 38 -10.97 -0.98 5.27
C LEU A 38 -10.38 0.42 5.43
N ASP A 39 -11.10 1.34 6.06
CA ASP A 39 -10.58 2.68 6.32
C ASP A 39 -9.35 2.64 7.24
N GLN A 40 -8.21 3.13 6.75
CA GLN A 40 -6.95 3.16 7.47
C GLN A 40 -6.39 4.57 7.53
N GLY A 41 -5.72 4.90 8.64
CA GLY A 41 -5.07 6.18 8.88
C GLY A 41 -3.66 6.24 8.30
N ALA A 42 -2.96 5.12 8.18
CA ALA A 42 -1.66 5.06 7.52
C ALA A 42 -1.40 3.69 6.89
N VAL A 43 -0.45 3.67 5.97
CA VAL A 43 0.04 2.46 5.30
C VAL A 43 1.56 2.54 5.23
N ARG A 44 2.22 1.47 5.67
CA ARG A 44 3.65 1.26 5.47
C ARG A 44 3.85 0.22 4.38
N ILE A 45 4.67 0.57 3.39
CA ILE A 45 5.10 -0.33 2.33
C ILE A 45 6.57 -0.65 2.54
N SER A 46 6.91 -1.93 2.51
CA SER A 46 8.24 -2.46 2.72
C SER A 46 8.49 -3.68 1.83
N GLU A 47 9.70 -4.22 1.87
CA GLU A 47 10.10 -5.38 1.05
C GLU A 47 9.93 -5.15 -0.46
N ILE A 48 10.13 -3.90 -0.92
CA ILE A 48 10.06 -3.49 -2.34
C ILE A 48 11.36 -2.85 -2.80
N SER A 49 11.61 -2.87 -4.12
CA SER A 49 12.75 -2.15 -4.71
C SER A 49 12.52 -0.63 -4.66
N SER A 50 13.61 0.15 -4.57
CA SER A 50 13.52 1.62 -4.60
C SER A 50 12.98 2.20 -5.92
N SER A 51 13.02 1.41 -7.00
CA SER A 51 12.46 1.75 -8.32
C SER A 51 10.97 1.40 -8.47
N THR A 52 10.39 0.62 -7.54
CA THR A 52 8.99 0.20 -7.58
C THR A 52 8.10 1.40 -7.27
N ARG A 53 7.20 1.76 -8.20
CA ARG A 53 6.19 2.79 -7.94
C ARG A 53 5.06 2.22 -7.12
N VAL A 54 4.63 2.98 -6.12
CA VAL A 54 3.47 2.65 -5.28
C VAL A 54 2.49 3.80 -5.35
N SER A 55 1.22 3.50 -5.62
CA SER A 55 0.13 4.49 -5.58
C SER A 55 -0.81 4.13 -4.44
N VAL A 56 -1.20 5.11 -3.63
CA VAL A 56 -2.08 4.92 -2.47
C VAL A 56 -3.38 5.66 -2.74
N HIS A 57 -4.50 5.01 -2.45
CA HIS A 57 -5.82 5.46 -2.87
C HIS A 57 -6.78 5.58 -1.68
N ASN A 58 -7.72 6.52 -1.79
CA ASN A 58 -8.81 6.70 -0.83
C ASN A 58 -10.09 5.95 -1.22
N GLN A 59 -10.05 5.17 -2.30
CA GLN A 59 -11.13 4.27 -2.74
C GLN A 59 -10.60 2.84 -2.94
N ARG A 60 -11.50 1.88 -3.13
CA ARG A 60 -11.19 0.43 -3.16
C ARG A 60 -10.93 -0.12 -4.57
N ASP A 61 -10.61 0.73 -5.53
CA ASP A 61 -10.51 0.35 -6.95
C ASP A 61 -9.12 0.60 -7.56
N CYS A 62 -8.20 1.22 -6.83
CA CYS A 62 -6.90 1.66 -7.33
C CYS A 62 -6.98 2.49 -8.64
N GLU A 63 -8.12 3.12 -8.89
CA GLU A 63 -8.32 3.94 -10.07
C GLU A 63 -7.49 5.23 -10.01
N GLY A 64 -7.11 5.76 -11.17
CA GLY A 64 -6.24 6.94 -11.23
C GLY A 64 -6.82 8.17 -10.50
N TYR A 65 -8.14 8.34 -10.52
CA TYR A 65 -8.83 9.43 -9.84
C TYR A 65 -8.89 9.28 -8.31
N SER A 66 -8.67 8.07 -7.77
CA SER A 66 -8.70 7.81 -6.33
C SER A 66 -7.32 7.88 -5.67
N SER A 67 -6.27 8.10 -6.47
CA SER A 67 -4.89 8.25 -5.99
C SER A 67 -4.72 9.53 -5.17
N VAL A 68 -4.28 9.36 -3.92
CA VAL A 68 -4.01 10.47 -2.98
C VAL A 68 -2.52 10.66 -2.70
N ALA A 69 -1.71 9.64 -2.98
CA ALA A 69 -0.26 9.72 -2.84
C ALA A 69 0.44 8.76 -3.80
N GLN A 70 1.65 9.13 -4.21
CA GLN A 70 2.54 8.27 -4.98
C GLN A 70 3.93 8.33 -4.37
N ILE A 71 4.55 7.16 -4.19
CA ILE A 71 5.93 7.02 -3.72
C ILE A 71 6.70 6.05 -4.62
N TYR A 72 8.02 6.08 -4.50
CA TYR A 72 8.91 5.11 -5.10
C TYR A 72 9.71 4.42 -4.01
N GLY A 73 9.68 3.10 -3.97
CA GLY A 73 10.32 2.34 -2.92
C GLY A 73 9.56 2.32 -1.60
N PRO A 74 10.19 1.76 -0.54
CA PRO A 74 9.57 1.62 0.76
C PRO A 74 9.26 2.97 1.38
N GLY A 75 8.19 3.04 2.15
CA GLY A 75 7.77 4.29 2.78
C GLY A 75 6.52 4.15 3.65
N CYS A 76 6.27 5.19 4.43
CA CYS A 76 5.03 5.36 5.18
C CYS A 76 4.20 6.46 4.52
N VAL A 77 2.96 6.15 4.20
CA VAL A 77 1.96 7.11 3.72
C VAL A 77 0.89 7.24 4.78
N VAL A 78 0.73 8.46 5.28
CA VAL A 78 -0.33 8.80 6.24
C VAL A 78 -1.50 9.46 5.51
N GLN A 79 -2.69 9.26 6.04
CA GLN A 79 -3.90 9.91 5.54
C GLN A 79 -3.76 11.44 5.63
N GLY A 80 -4.33 12.13 4.64
CA GLY A 80 -4.61 13.57 4.73
C GLY A 80 -6.01 13.79 5.28
N ALA A 81 -6.85 14.52 4.53
CA ALA A 81 -8.25 14.74 4.87
C ALA A 81 -9.14 13.50 4.69
N THR A 82 -8.69 12.49 3.93
CA THR A 82 -9.46 11.26 3.64
C THR A 82 -8.69 10.01 4.04
N LYS A 83 -9.43 8.99 4.49
CA LYS A 83 -8.90 7.66 4.84
C LYS A 83 -8.28 6.97 3.62
N LEU A 84 -7.30 6.09 3.88
CA LEU A 84 -6.67 5.25 2.88
C LEU A 84 -7.45 3.92 2.79
N ARG A 85 -7.65 3.41 1.56
CA ARG A 85 -8.46 2.21 1.30
C ARG A 85 -7.83 1.23 0.34
N ALA A 86 -6.85 1.65 -0.45
CA ALA A 86 -6.13 0.73 -1.33
C ALA A 86 -4.71 1.19 -1.64
N VAL A 87 -3.89 0.24 -2.10
CA VAL A 87 -2.52 0.43 -2.54
C VAL A 87 -2.31 -0.35 -3.83
N TRP A 88 -1.80 0.32 -4.85
CA TRP A 88 -1.31 -0.29 -6.08
C TRP A 88 0.20 -0.42 -6.04
N ILE A 89 0.71 -1.65 -6.20
CA ILE A 89 2.14 -1.91 -6.38
C ILE A 89 2.42 -2.09 -7.88
N GLN A 90 3.24 -1.22 -8.46
CA GLN A 90 3.66 -1.38 -9.85
C GLN A 90 4.75 -2.46 -9.92
N GLY A 91 4.50 -3.53 -10.68
CA GLY A 91 5.43 -4.63 -10.91
C GLY A 91 6.20 -4.49 -12.21
#